data_AF-Q5D8E9-F1
#
_entry.id   AF-Q5D8E9-F1
#
_cell.length_a   1.000
_cell.length_b   1.000
_cell.length_c   1.000
_cell.angle_alpha   90.00
_cell.angle_beta   90.00
_cell.angle_gamma   90.00
#
_symmetry.space_group_name_H-M   'P 1'
#
loop_
_entity.id
_entity.type
_entity.pdbx_description
1 polymer ?
#
loop_
_entity_poly.entity_id
_entity_poly.type
_entity_poly.pdbx_seq_one_letter_code
_entity_poly.pdbx_strand_id
1 'polypeptide(L)'
;MATVSKHKKVRIVKQKLKLFRANEPLKSVLMWGINYSFSTLNHVKQRALLLKDDFKAYMKVKVNNHSFNKDNMPSRFKFKEYCPMVFKSLRDRFAVNKMDYWDSFTRHQPSWDSTRGKSGSKFLVTYNRQFVAKTISSEEVEQMHQMLEEYYSYIVKGHGQTLLPQFLGLYRLTVNDQETYILVMRNVFSPRLAIHKKYDLKNILYSSHHAKRSLSIHSLGVHGSTQLSSSEVIVDKTMVSLGKEHKHCLRYKKHSVESTMGVCHAIII
;
A
#
# COMPACT_ATOMS: atom_id res chain seq x y z
N MET A 1 60.84 -4.22 20.29
CA MET A 1 59.90 -3.08 20.34
C MET A 1 58.48 -3.63 20.42
N ALA A 2 57.85 -3.60 21.61
CA ALA A 2 56.49 -4.11 21.81
C ALA A 2 55.46 -3.02 21.43
N THR A 3 54.58 -3.33 20.49
CA THR A 3 53.50 -2.45 20.03
C THR A 3 52.33 -2.48 21.02
N VAL A 4 52.16 -1.38 21.76
CA VAL A 4 51.04 -1.20 22.69
C VAL A 4 49.75 -0.97 21.90
N SER A 5 48.86 -1.96 21.88
CA SER A 5 47.51 -1.84 21.35
C SER A 5 46.69 -0.89 22.24
N LYS A 6 46.39 0.31 21.72
CA LYS A 6 45.49 1.26 22.40
C LYS A 6 44.05 0.77 22.29
N HIS A 7 43.54 0.16 23.37
CA HIS A 7 42.11 -0.12 23.52
C HIS A 7 41.33 1.20 23.55
N LYS A 8 40.71 1.54 22.43
CA LYS A 8 39.81 2.69 22.30
C LYS A 8 38.59 2.40 23.18
N LYS A 9 38.46 3.09 24.32
CA LYS A 9 37.26 3.02 25.19
C LYS A 9 36.04 3.41 24.36
N VAL A 10 35.27 2.42 23.92
CA VAL A 10 33.98 2.65 23.27
C VAL A 10 33.02 3.12 24.34
N ARG A 11 32.69 4.42 24.34
CA ARG A 11 31.59 4.94 25.15
C ARG A 11 30.30 4.28 24.66
N ILE A 12 29.77 3.34 25.45
CA ILE A 12 28.47 2.74 25.20
C ILE A 12 27.41 3.80 25.52
N VAL A 13 27.01 4.57 24.50
CA VAL A 13 25.91 5.53 24.63
C VAL A 13 24.61 4.73 24.76
N LYS A 14 23.94 4.85 25.91
CA LYS A 14 22.62 4.24 26.13
C LYS A 14 21.63 4.82 25.10
N GLN A 15 21.08 3.96 24.27
CA GLN A 15 20.22 4.34 23.16
C GLN A 15 18.89 4.92 23.67
N LYS A 16 18.58 6.17 23.33
CA LYS A 16 17.35 6.86 23.75
C LYS A 16 16.11 6.54 22.87
N LEU A 17 16.28 5.91 21.71
CA LEU A 17 15.21 5.71 20.71
C LEU A 17 14.99 4.25 20.36
N LYS A 18 13.73 3.82 20.20
CA LYS A 18 13.35 2.48 19.73
C LYS A 18 14.00 2.23 18.36
N LEU A 19 14.73 1.11 18.25
CA LEU A 19 15.38 0.72 17.00
C LEU A 19 14.48 -0.22 16.20
N PHE A 20 14.01 0.23 15.05
CA PHE A 20 13.22 -0.59 14.13
C PHE A 20 14.15 -1.45 13.29
N ARG A 21 14.27 -2.73 13.64
CA ARG A 21 15.06 -3.72 12.90
C ARG A 21 14.13 -4.76 12.29
N ALA A 22 14.36 -5.04 11.03
CA ALA A 22 13.77 -6.15 10.29
C ALA A 22 14.89 -7.09 9.81
N ASN A 23 14.52 -8.14 9.09
CA ASN A 23 15.46 -9.04 8.42
C ASN A 23 16.00 -8.48 7.09
N GLU A 24 15.49 -7.34 6.63
CA GLU A 24 15.92 -6.67 5.40
C GLU A 24 16.05 -5.15 5.64
N PRO A 25 17.08 -4.50 5.09
CA PRO A 25 17.29 -3.05 5.19
C PRO A 25 16.08 -2.22 4.78
N LEU A 26 15.40 -2.60 3.69
CA LEU A 26 14.23 -1.90 3.17
C LEU A 26 13.09 -1.85 4.19
N LYS A 27 12.81 -2.99 4.85
CA LYS A 27 11.76 -3.09 5.88
C LYS A 27 12.12 -2.24 7.09
N SER A 28 13.37 -2.29 7.56
CA SER A 28 13.84 -1.47 8.68
C SER A 28 13.66 0.03 8.40
N VAL A 29 14.03 0.48 7.19
CA VAL A 29 13.88 1.88 6.77
C VAL A 29 12.42 2.28 6.60
N LEU A 30 11.56 1.39 6.10
CA LEU A 30 10.11 1.63 6.04
C LEU A 30 9.52 1.85 7.44
N MET A 31 9.80 0.93 8.38
CA MET A 31 9.32 1.00 9.77
C MET A 31 9.81 2.27 10.47
N TRP A 32 11.10 2.59 10.33
CA TRP A 32 11.71 3.80 10.86
C TRP A 32 11.08 5.06 10.27
N GLY A 33 10.88 5.08 8.94
CA GLY A 33 10.34 6.21 8.22
C GLY A 33 8.89 6.50 8.57
N ILE A 34 8.05 5.48 8.70
CA ILE A 34 6.67 5.61 9.18
C ILE A 34 6.66 6.15 10.62
N ASN A 35 7.55 5.67 11.49
CA ASN A 35 7.67 6.21 12.85
C ASN A 35 8.12 7.69 12.86
N TYR A 36 9.09 8.06 12.02
CA TYR A 36 9.55 9.44 11.87
C TYR A 36 8.42 10.35 11.37
N SER A 37 7.69 9.90 10.35
CA SER A 37 6.52 10.61 9.82
C SER A 37 5.45 10.80 10.89
N PHE A 38 5.09 9.73 11.59
CA PHE A 38 4.09 9.77 12.65
C PHE A 38 4.45 10.77 13.74
N SER A 39 5.71 10.78 14.17
CA SER A 39 6.23 11.69 15.20
C SER A 39 6.16 13.14 14.73
N THR A 40 6.58 13.40 13.49
CA THR A 40 6.55 14.75 12.90
C THR A 40 5.12 15.27 12.75
N LEU A 41 4.21 14.43 12.24
CA LEU A 41 2.80 14.80 12.01
C LEU A 41 1.97 14.92 13.30
N ASN A 42 2.45 14.42 14.45
CA ASN A 42 1.79 14.69 15.74
C ASN A 42 1.87 16.16 16.15
N HIS A 43 2.90 16.88 15.71
CA HIS A 43 3.11 18.28 16.08
C HIS A 43 2.44 19.27 15.10
N VAL A 44 1.92 18.78 13.98
CA VAL A 44 1.25 19.60 12.97
C VAL A 44 -0.22 19.75 13.33
N LYS A 45 -0.68 21.00 13.53
CA LYS A 45 -2.10 21.29 13.76
C LYS A 45 -2.92 20.89 12.53
N GLN A 46 -3.98 20.12 12.75
CA GLN A 46 -4.87 19.71 11.67
C GLN A 46 -5.70 20.90 11.21
N ARG A 47 -5.56 21.26 9.92
CA ARG A 47 -6.41 22.27 9.27
C ARG A 47 -7.73 21.63 8.86
N ALA A 48 -8.79 22.45 8.83
CA ALA A 48 -10.13 22.02 8.44
C ALA A 48 -10.23 21.62 6.95
N LEU A 49 -9.44 22.27 6.09
CA LEU A 49 -9.43 22.04 4.64
C LEU A 49 -8.00 21.76 4.16
N LEU A 50 -7.91 20.92 3.12
CA LEU A 50 -6.67 20.72 2.35
C LEU A 50 -6.54 21.82 1.31
N LEU A 51 -5.31 22.28 1.08
CA LEU A 51 -4.97 23.24 0.04
C LEU A 51 -4.41 22.51 -1.19
N LYS A 52 -4.41 23.16 -2.35
CA LYS A 52 -3.81 22.60 -3.58
C LYS A 52 -2.35 22.21 -3.39
N ASP A 53 -1.59 22.97 -2.61
CA ASP A 53 -0.19 22.69 -2.32
C ASP A 53 0.01 21.39 -1.53
N ASP A 54 -0.99 20.94 -0.76
CA ASP A 54 -0.90 19.69 0.00
C ASP A 54 -0.78 18.47 -0.92
N PHE A 55 -1.30 18.55 -2.14
CA PHE A 55 -1.22 17.50 -3.17
C PHE A 55 0.13 17.46 -3.91
N LYS A 56 1.00 18.46 -3.68
CA LYS A 56 2.37 18.54 -4.20
C LYS A 56 3.42 18.48 -3.07
N ALA A 57 2.98 18.65 -1.83
CA ALA A 57 3.84 18.65 -0.66
C ALA A 57 4.54 17.29 -0.46
N TYR A 58 5.70 17.34 0.19
CA TYR A 58 6.42 16.16 0.62
C TYR A 58 7.23 16.43 1.88
N MET A 59 7.53 15.38 2.62
CA MET A 59 8.46 15.40 3.73
C MET A 59 9.63 14.48 3.39
N LYS A 60 10.87 14.95 3.56
CA LYS A 60 12.07 14.17 3.25
C LYS A 60 13.07 14.26 4.39
N VAL A 61 13.66 13.12 4.74
CA VAL A 61 14.75 13.01 5.68
C VAL A 61 15.88 12.18 5.08
N LYS A 62 17.11 12.63 5.26
CA LYS A 62 18.34 11.92 4.88
C LYS A 62 19.11 11.62 6.16
N VAL A 63 19.34 10.35 6.43
CA VAL A 63 20.14 9.92 7.57
C VAL A 63 21.53 9.59 7.05
N ASN A 64 22.51 10.35 7.52
CA ASN A 64 23.93 10.09 7.28
C ASN A 64 24.55 9.69 8.60
N ASN A 65 24.94 8.43 8.75
CA ASN A 65 25.43 7.85 9.99
C ASN A 65 24.33 7.63 11.05
N HIS A 66 23.48 6.62 10.83
CA HIS A 66 22.53 6.11 11.81
C HIS A 66 23.21 5.49 13.07
N SER A 67 24.46 5.83 13.41
CA SER A 67 25.23 5.43 14.62
C SER A 67 25.16 3.94 15.01
N PHE A 68 24.68 3.11 14.08
CA PHE A 68 24.34 1.72 14.26
C PHE A 68 24.56 1.10 12.88
N ASN A 69 25.64 0.35 12.75
CA ASN A 69 26.14 -0.19 11.50
C ASN A 69 26.02 -1.71 11.56
N LYS A 70 24.77 -2.22 11.61
CA LYS A 70 24.47 -3.65 11.44
C LYS A 70 23.79 -3.84 10.09
N ASP A 71 23.99 -4.99 9.46
CA ASP A 71 23.52 -5.32 8.11
C ASP A 71 22.05 -4.94 7.86
N ASN A 72 21.19 -5.11 8.86
CA ASN A 72 19.75 -4.92 8.70
C ASN A 72 19.24 -3.48 8.87
N MET A 73 20.01 -2.55 9.45
CA MET A 73 19.65 -1.13 9.52
C MET A 73 20.78 -0.31 8.91
N PRO A 74 20.58 0.25 7.70
CA PRO A 74 21.67 0.90 6.98
C PRO A 74 22.13 2.16 7.72
N SER A 75 23.44 2.41 7.71
CA SER A 75 24.02 3.64 8.28
C SER A 75 23.67 4.88 7.46
N ARG A 76 23.34 4.71 6.18
CA ARG A 76 22.90 5.78 5.27
C ARG A 76 21.65 5.37 4.52
N PHE A 77 20.61 6.19 4.60
CA PHE A 77 19.37 5.99 3.85
C PHE A 77 18.60 7.31 3.73
N LYS A 78 17.62 7.33 2.82
CA LYS A 78 16.68 8.45 2.66
C LYS A 78 15.26 7.91 2.81
N PHE A 79 14.40 8.72 3.41
CA PHE A 79 12.97 8.49 3.46
C PHE A 79 12.27 9.74 2.95
N LYS A 80 11.30 9.56 2.05
CA LYS A 80 10.42 10.63 1.57
C LYS A 80 8.97 10.14 1.67
N GLU A 81 8.11 10.94 2.27
CA GLU A 81 6.66 10.78 2.24
C GLU A 81 6.06 11.83 1.31
N TYR A 82 5.19 11.40 0.40
CA TYR A 82 4.47 12.27 -0.52
C TYR A 82 3.11 12.64 0.08
N CYS A 83 2.68 13.89 -0.12
CA CYS A 83 1.37 14.41 0.25
C CYS A 83 0.92 14.03 1.68
N PRO A 84 1.75 14.25 2.72
CA PRO A 84 1.51 13.69 4.05
C PRO A 84 0.16 14.09 4.65
N MET A 85 -0.27 15.35 4.43
CA MET A 85 -1.57 15.85 4.92
C MET A 85 -2.76 15.23 4.17
N VAL A 86 -2.60 14.97 2.87
CA VAL A 86 -3.63 14.31 2.05
C VAL A 86 -3.83 12.87 2.53
N PHE A 87 -2.75 12.09 2.66
CA PHE A 87 -2.85 10.71 3.14
C PHE A 87 -3.23 10.61 4.62
N LYS A 88 -2.89 11.61 5.44
CA LYS A 88 -3.46 11.72 6.79
C LYS A 88 -4.99 11.88 6.73
N SER A 89 -5.50 12.79 5.91
CA SER A 89 -6.94 12.99 5.76
C SER A 89 -7.66 11.77 5.16
N LEU A 90 -7.05 11.09 4.17
CA LEU A 90 -7.57 9.83 3.63
C LEU A 90 -7.68 8.75 4.71
N ARG A 91 -6.66 8.58 5.56
CA ARG A 91 -6.72 7.66 6.71
C ARG A 91 -7.90 7.99 7.63
N ASP A 92 -8.09 9.27 7.96
CA ASP A 92 -9.23 9.71 8.80
C ASP A 92 -10.57 9.34 8.14
N ARG A 93 -10.71 9.57 6.82
CA ARG A 93 -11.93 9.25 6.04
C ARG A 93 -12.21 7.76 5.88
N PHE A 94 -11.17 6.93 5.84
CA PHE A 94 -11.30 5.47 5.83
C PHE A 94 -11.42 4.87 7.23
N ALA A 95 -11.62 5.69 8.26
CA ALA A 95 -11.69 5.28 9.65
C ALA A 95 -10.47 4.43 10.08
N VAL A 96 -9.29 4.81 9.59
CA VAL A 96 -8.01 4.21 10.01
C VAL A 96 -7.51 4.97 11.23
N ASN A 97 -7.54 4.33 12.39
CA ASN A 97 -6.97 4.92 13.60
C ASN A 97 -5.45 5.14 13.42
N LYS A 98 -4.98 6.32 13.82
CA LYS A 98 -3.59 6.74 13.69
C LYS A 98 -2.61 5.80 14.41
N MET A 99 -2.96 5.40 15.63
CA MET A 99 -2.16 4.49 16.46
C MET A 99 -2.15 3.08 15.88
N ASP A 100 -3.31 2.58 15.41
CA ASP A 100 -3.40 1.26 14.77
C ASP A 100 -2.56 1.19 13.50
N TYR A 101 -2.59 2.24 12.67
CA TYR A 101 -1.73 2.33 11.49
C TYR A 101 -0.25 2.28 11.86
N TRP A 102 0.17 3.12 12.81
CA TRP A 102 1.56 3.15 13.26
C TRP A 102 1.99 1.81 13.87
N ASP A 103 1.17 1.21 14.74
CA ASP A 103 1.47 -0.05 15.41
C ASP A 103 1.62 -1.19 14.40
N SER A 104 0.71 -1.26 13.42
CA SER A 104 0.70 -2.28 12.36
C SER A 104 2.02 -2.38 11.58
N PHE A 105 2.72 -1.25 11.41
CA PHE A 105 4.01 -1.22 10.74
C PHE A 105 5.21 -1.30 11.71
N THR A 106 5.07 -0.88 12.96
CA THR A 106 6.23 -0.64 13.84
C THR A 106 6.36 -1.60 15.01
N ARG A 107 5.31 -2.38 15.32
CA ARG A 107 5.36 -3.42 16.35
C ARG A 107 6.17 -4.64 15.89
N HIS A 108 5.88 -5.12 14.69
CA HIS A 108 6.58 -6.24 14.06
C HIS A 108 6.90 -5.90 12.60
N GLN A 109 7.96 -6.50 12.07
CA GLN A 109 8.32 -6.34 10.67
C GLN A 109 7.18 -6.86 9.75
N PRO A 110 6.89 -6.17 8.64
CA PRO A 110 6.01 -6.70 7.61
C PRO A 110 6.61 -7.93 6.93
N SER A 111 5.77 -8.89 6.54
CA SER A 111 6.17 -10.09 5.80
C SER A 111 5.90 -9.92 4.31
N TRP A 112 6.77 -10.44 3.44
CA TRP A 112 6.44 -10.53 2.01
C TRP A 112 5.24 -11.45 1.81
N ASP A 113 4.29 -11.04 0.99
CA ASP A 113 3.24 -11.94 0.51
C ASP A 113 3.87 -12.97 -0.43
N SER A 114 3.57 -14.25 -0.21
CA SER A 114 4.10 -15.35 -1.02
C SER A 114 3.45 -15.41 -2.41
N THR A 115 2.31 -14.74 -2.60
CA THR A 115 1.68 -14.63 -3.92
C THR A 115 2.42 -13.60 -4.77
N ARG A 116 3.35 -14.05 -5.62
CA ARG A 116 3.90 -13.22 -6.69
C ARG A 116 2.79 -12.86 -7.68
N GLY A 117 2.41 -11.59 -7.73
CA GLY A 117 1.56 -11.07 -8.79
C GLY A 117 2.27 -11.14 -10.15
N LYS A 118 1.52 -11.31 -11.23
CA LYS A 118 2.05 -11.40 -12.61
C LYS A 118 2.87 -10.15 -13.03
N SER A 119 2.65 -9.00 -12.40
CA SER A 119 3.35 -7.73 -12.67
C SER A 119 4.77 -7.65 -12.08
N GLY A 120 5.21 -8.64 -11.31
CA GLY A 120 6.50 -8.58 -10.61
C GLY A 120 6.52 -7.61 -9.41
N SER A 121 5.44 -6.88 -9.14
CA SER A 121 5.32 -6.01 -7.97
C SER A 121 5.27 -6.84 -6.70
N LYS A 122 6.11 -6.51 -5.73
CA LYS A 122 6.18 -7.20 -4.44
C LYS A 122 5.25 -6.52 -3.44
N PHE A 123 4.64 -7.33 -2.57
CA PHE A 123 3.73 -6.85 -1.52
C PHE A 123 4.30 -7.21 -0.14
N LEU A 124 4.36 -6.22 0.74
CA LEU A 124 4.55 -6.44 2.17
C LEU A 124 3.20 -6.41 2.86
N VAL A 125 2.93 -7.38 3.72
CA VAL A 125 1.73 -7.45 4.54
C VAL A 125 2.13 -7.18 5.98
N THR A 126 1.41 -6.27 6.63
CA THR A 126 1.58 -5.99 8.07
C THR A 126 1.28 -7.23 8.91
N TYR A 127 1.88 -7.33 10.10
CA TYR A 127 1.80 -8.55 10.92
C TYR A 127 0.36 -8.91 11.32
N ASN A 128 -0.50 -7.91 11.49
CA ASN A 128 -1.92 -8.06 11.78
C ASN A 128 -2.80 -8.09 10.52
N ARG A 129 -2.17 -8.14 9.34
CA ARG A 129 -2.81 -8.24 8.01
C ARG A 129 -3.80 -7.12 7.69
N GLN A 130 -3.77 -5.99 8.39
CA GLN A 130 -4.70 -4.88 8.15
C GLN A 130 -4.33 -4.04 6.92
N PHE A 131 -3.02 -3.94 6.65
CA PHE A 131 -2.49 -3.11 5.57
C PHE A 131 -1.50 -3.89 4.71
N VAL A 132 -1.46 -3.50 3.44
CA VAL A 132 -0.53 -3.98 2.42
C VAL A 132 0.29 -2.81 1.90
N ALA A 133 1.59 -3.00 1.74
CA ALA A 133 2.49 -2.05 1.13
C ALA A 133 3.01 -2.64 -0.20
N LYS A 134 2.53 -2.09 -1.32
CA LYS A 134 2.90 -2.51 -2.68
C LYS A 134 4.12 -1.72 -3.13
N THR A 135 5.12 -2.40 -3.68
CA THR A 135 6.17 -1.74 -4.46
C THR A 135 5.60 -1.31 -5.81
N ILE A 136 5.74 -0.03 -6.13
CA ILE A 136 5.27 0.57 -7.39
C ILE A 136 6.43 1.20 -8.16
N SER A 137 6.25 1.42 -9.46
CA SER A 137 7.23 2.10 -10.32
C SER A 137 7.18 3.63 -10.17
N SER A 138 8.18 4.34 -10.72
CA SER A 138 8.17 5.81 -10.80
C SER A 138 7.00 6.35 -11.62
N GLU A 139 6.62 5.63 -12.68
CA GLU A 139 5.51 5.99 -13.57
C GLU A 139 4.16 5.83 -12.84
N GLU A 140 4.00 4.75 -12.05
CA GLU A 140 2.82 4.58 -11.18
C GLU A 140 2.74 5.70 -10.13
N VAL A 141 3.87 6.17 -9.59
CA VAL A 141 3.91 7.32 -8.65
C VAL A 141 3.44 8.61 -9.33
N GLU A 142 3.86 8.85 -10.56
CA GLU A 142 3.43 10.02 -11.33
C GLU A 142 1.93 9.97 -11.63
N GLN A 143 1.43 8.82 -12.08
CA GLN A 143 -0.02 8.61 -12.28
C GLN A 143 -0.81 8.82 -10.99
N MET A 144 -0.31 8.31 -9.86
CA MET A 144 -0.91 8.54 -8.55
C MET A 144 -1.01 10.04 -8.24
N HIS A 145 0.04 10.83 -8.50
CA HIS A 145 0.00 12.28 -8.31
C HIS A 145 -1.01 12.99 -9.23
N GLN A 146 -1.13 12.56 -10.47
CA GLN A 146 -2.09 13.12 -11.44
C GLN A 146 -3.55 12.86 -10.99
N MET A 147 -3.85 11.68 -10.45
CA MET A 147 -5.21 11.32 -10.04
C MET A 147 -5.55 11.61 -8.56
N LEU A 148 -4.58 12.04 -7.74
CA LEU A 148 -4.77 12.12 -6.27
C LEU A 148 -5.86 13.12 -5.86
N GLU A 149 -5.97 14.26 -6.55
CA GLU A 149 -6.96 15.31 -6.25
C GLU A 149 -8.39 14.85 -6.58
N GLU A 150 -8.58 14.21 -7.73
CA GLU A 150 -9.85 13.62 -8.14
C GLU A 150 -10.24 12.45 -7.24
N TYR A 151 -9.30 11.54 -6.96
CA TYR A 151 -9.49 10.43 -6.03
C TYR A 151 -9.91 10.94 -4.65
N TYR A 152 -9.21 11.93 -4.09
CA TYR A 152 -9.58 12.50 -2.79
C TYR A 152 -11.00 13.08 -2.82
N SER A 153 -11.35 13.83 -3.86
CA SER A 153 -12.69 14.41 -4.04
C SER A 153 -13.78 13.34 -4.12
N TYR A 154 -13.52 12.24 -4.82
CA TYR A 154 -14.40 11.09 -4.88
C TYR A 154 -14.59 10.43 -3.51
N ILE A 155 -13.51 10.22 -2.74
CA ILE A 155 -13.58 9.65 -1.38
C ILE A 155 -14.36 10.56 -0.42
N VAL A 156 -14.22 11.88 -0.55
CA VAL A 156 -15.01 12.85 0.24
C VAL A 156 -16.49 12.71 -0.05
N LYS A 157 -16.88 12.70 -1.33
CA LYS A 157 -18.28 12.57 -1.77
C LYS A 157 -18.89 11.22 -1.38
N GLY A 158 -18.12 10.15 -1.49
CA GLY A 158 -18.54 8.79 -1.13
C GLY A 158 -18.44 8.48 0.37
N HIS A 159 -18.10 9.46 1.22
CA HIS A 159 -17.92 9.27 2.66
C HIS A 159 -17.00 8.07 3.03
N GLY A 160 -15.93 7.87 2.26
CA GLY A 160 -15.00 6.75 2.48
C GLY A 160 -15.50 5.38 2.00
N GLN A 161 -16.74 5.27 1.53
CA GLN A 161 -17.30 4.01 1.03
C GLN A 161 -16.97 3.82 -0.46
N THR A 162 -16.03 2.92 -0.75
CA THR A 162 -15.63 2.63 -2.13
C THR A 162 -15.18 1.17 -2.30
N LEU A 163 -15.19 0.71 -3.56
CA LEU A 163 -14.53 -0.53 -3.99
C LEU A 163 -13.10 -0.27 -4.52
N LEU A 164 -12.72 0.99 -4.73
CA LEU A 164 -11.36 1.35 -5.09
C LEU A 164 -10.38 1.01 -3.96
N PRO A 165 -9.10 0.77 -4.29
CA PRO A 165 -8.07 0.64 -3.27
C PRO A 165 -8.09 1.85 -2.33
N GLN A 166 -8.04 1.60 -1.03
CA GLN A 166 -8.01 2.66 -0.02
C GLN A 166 -6.55 3.05 0.20
N PHE A 167 -6.08 4.12 -0.45
CA PHE A 167 -4.69 4.56 -0.35
C PHE A 167 -4.45 5.31 0.96
N LEU A 168 -3.40 4.92 1.70
CA LEU A 168 -3.15 5.36 3.07
C LEU A 168 -1.76 5.99 3.27
N GLY A 169 -0.88 5.89 2.29
CA GLY A 169 0.44 6.52 2.33
C GLY A 169 1.25 6.19 1.08
N LEU A 170 2.10 7.14 0.66
CA LEU A 170 2.99 6.99 -0.48
C LEU A 170 4.40 7.41 -0.07
N TYR A 171 5.35 6.49 -0.21
CA TYR A 171 6.69 6.64 0.29
C TYR A 171 7.74 6.34 -0.78
N ARG A 172 8.88 7.02 -0.70
CA ARG A 172 10.11 6.64 -1.41
C ARG A 172 11.22 6.39 -0.40
N LEU A 173 11.78 5.19 -0.47
CA LEU A 173 12.91 4.75 0.34
C LEU A 173 14.15 4.74 -0.55
N THR A 174 15.27 5.26 -0.05
CA THR A 174 16.57 5.06 -0.71
C THR A 174 17.48 4.31 0.23
N VAL A 175 17.84 3.08 -0.13
CA VAL A 175 18.72 2.20 0.65
C VAL A 175 19.81 1.68 -0.28
N ASN A 176 21.08 1.79 0.13
CA ASN A 176 22.23 1.44 -0.71
C ASN A 176 22.14 2.08 -2.11
N ASP A 177 21.75 3.36 -2.13
CA ASP A 177 21.55 4.18 -3.34
C ASP A 177 20.50 3.67 -4.34
N GLN A 178 19.75 2.61 -4.00
CA GLN A 178 18.60 2.15 -4.76
C GLN A 178 17.32 2.80 -4.23
N GLU A 179 16.53 3.38 -5.14
CA GLU A 179 15.22 3.95 -4.83
C GLU A 179 14.12 2.88 -4.95
N THR A 180 13.22 2.85 -3.98
CA THR A 180 12.03 1.98 -3.98
C THR A 180 10.83 2.80 -3.58
N TYR A 181 9.77 2.75 -4.40
CA TYR A 181 8.51 3.44 -4.14
C TYR A 181 7.51 2.46 -3.54
N ILE A 182 6.81 2.89 -2.49
CA ILE A 182 5.90 2.06 -1.72
C ILE A 182 4.57 2.78 -1.56
N LEU A 183 3.51 2.14 -2.04
CA LEU A 183 2.13 2.56 -1.84
C LEU A 183 1.48 1.68 -0.78
N VAL A 184 1.05 2.29 0.32
CA VAL A 184 0.32 1.60 1.39
C VAL A 184 -1.17 1.73 1.18
N MET A 185 -1.87 0.61 1.28
CA MET A 185 -3.32 0.52 1.16
C MET A 185 -3.93 -0.44 2.19
N ARG A 186 -5.23 -0.31 2.43
CA ARG A 186 -5.97 -1.29 3.26
C ARG A 186 -5.95 -2.66 2.60
N ASN A 187 -5.74 -3.71 3.38
CA ASN A 187 -5.90 -5.07 2.91
C ASN A 187 -7.39 -5.35 2.62
N VAL A 188 -7.70 -5.79 1.40
CA VAL A 188 -9.06 -6.19 1.01
C VAL A 188 -9.47 -7.49 1.73
N PHE A 189 -8.49 -8.31 2.10
CA PHE A 189 -8.75 -9.55 2.82
C PHE A 189 -8.93 -9.31 4.31
N SER A 190 -9.88 -10.03 4.91
CA SER A 190 -10.10 -10.00 6.36
C SER A 190 -8.84 -10.49 7.09
N PRO A 191 -8.37 -9.77 8.12
CA PRO A 191 -7.24 -10.21 8.92
C PRO A 191 -7.58 -11.43 9.81
N ARG A 192 -8.88 -11.71 10.03
CA ARG A 192 -9.37 -12.76 10.94
C ARG A 192 -9.79 -14.04 10.24
N LEU A 193 -10.09 -13.99 8.94
CA LEU A 193 -10.64 -15.12 8.20
C LEU A 193 -9.57 -15.76 7.31
N ALA A 194 -9.52 -17.09 7.32
CA ALA A 194 -8.68 -17.84 6.40
C ALA A 194 -9.21 -17.70 4.96
N ILE A 195 -8.32 -17.35 4.04
CA ILE A 195 -8.64 -17.26 2.61
C ILE A 195 -8.34 -18.61 1.99
N HIS A 196 -9.36 -19.27 1.47
CA HIS A 196 -9.21 -20.57 0.81
C HIS A 196 -8.90 -20.43 -0.68
N LYS A 197 -9.45 -19.40 -1.34
CA LYS A 197 -9.28 -19.13 -2.77
C LYS A 197 -9.18 -17.63 -3.02
N LYS A 198 -8.32 -17.23 -3.96
CA LYS A 198 -8.14 -15.85 -4.43
C LYS A 198 -8.38 -15.80 -5.94
N TYR A 199 -9.06 -14.76 -6.41
CA TYR A 199 -9.36 -14.57 -7.83
C TYR A 199 -9.02 -13.14 -8.24
N ASP A 200 -8.28 -13.01 -9.33
CA ASP A 200 -8.05 -11.74 -10.04
C ASP A 200 -9.03 -11.72 -11.22
N LEU A 201 -10.04 -10.86 -11.12
CA LEU A 201 -11.11 -10.75 -12.11
C LEU A 201 -10.83 -9.57 -13.03
N LYS A 202 -10.26 -9.84 -14.21
CA LYS A 202 -10.07 -8.84 -15.26
C LYS A 202 -11.18 -8.94 -16.29
N ASN A 203 -11.96 -7.87 -16.43
CA ASN A 203 -12.76 -7.66 -17.64
C ASN A 203 -11.87 -6.97 -18.67
N ILE A 204 -11.44 -7.72 -19.69
CA ILE A 204 -10.71 -7.14 -20.81
C ILE A 204 -11.76 -6.55 -21.76
N LEU A 205 -12.06 -5.26 -21.60
CA LEU A 205 -12.87 -4.49 -22.55
C LEU A 205 -11.94 -3.94 -23.63
N TYR A 206 -11.61 -4.76 -24.64
CA TYR A 206 -10.97 -4.26 -25.87
C TYR A 206 -11.66 -4.78 -27.14
N SER A 207 -12.41 -3.82 -27.72
CA SER A 207 -12.63 -3.50 -29.13
C SER A 207 -13.52 -4.35 -30.07
N SER A 208 -14.41 -3.58 -30.71
CA SER A 208 -15.12 -3.79 -31.98
C SER A 208 -16.34 -4.72 -32.01
N HIS A 209 -17.38 -4.19 -32.65
CA HIS A 209 -18.69 -4.77 -32.91
C HIS A 209 -18.58 -6.28 -33.24
N HIS A 210 -19.32 -7.11 -32.48
CA HIS A 210 -19.27 -8.59 -32.45
C HIS A 210 -18.06 -9.22 -31.73
N ALA A 211 -17.96 -9.08 -30.40
CA ALA A 211 -17.08 -9.93 -29.61
C ALA A 211 -17.72 -10.38 -28.28
N LYS A 212 -17.69 -11.70 -28.05
CA LYS A 212 -18.20 -12.40 -26.87
C LYS A 212 -17.54 -11.86 -25.59
N ARG A 213 -18.33 -11.74 -24.51
CA ARG A 213 -17.82 -11.53 -23.14
C ARG A 213 -16.94 -12.72 -22.74
N SER A 214 -15.63 -12.60 -22.86
CA SER A 214 -14.68 -13.56 -22.29
C SER A 214 -14.17 -13.04 -20.95
N LEU A 215 -14.57 -13.71 -19.86
CA LEU A 215 -13.94 -13.57 -18.56
C LEU A 215 -12.64 -14.39 -18.57
N SER A 216 -11.48 -13.75 -18.47
CA SER A 216 -10.24 -14.49 -18.24
C SER A 216 -10.19 -14.92 -16.78
N ILE A 217 -10.63 -16.15 -16.50
CA ILE A 217 -10.46 -16.78 -15.20
C ILE A 217 -9.08 -17.45 -15.19
N HIS A 218 -8.17 -16.94 -14.38
CA HIS A 218 -6.93 -17.66 -14.10
C HIS A 218 -7.09 -18.42 -12.78
N SER A 219 -7.49 -19.68 -12.88
CA SER A 219 -7.23 -20.66 -11.83
C SER A 219 -5.85 -21.28 -12.01
N LEU A 220 -5.19 -21.57 -10.88
CA LEU A 220 -4.10 -22.54 -10.85
C LEU A 220 -4.73 -23.95 -11.03
N GLY A 221 -5.07 -24.33 -12.27
CA GLY A 221 -5.39 -25.72 -12.65
C GLY A 221 -6.67 -25.98 -13.47
N VAL A 222 -6.45 -26.38 -14.73
CA VAL A 222 -7.18 -27.32 -15.63
C VAL A 222 -8.67 -27.10 -16.03
N HIS A 223 -8.82 -26.79 -17.33
CA HIS A 223 -9.87 -27.04 -18.36
C HIS A 223 -11.39 -26.99 -18.07
N GLY A 224 -12.08 -26.24 -18.94
CA GLY A 224 -13.49 -26.44 -19.32
C GLY A 224 -14.26 -25.14 -19.57
N SER A 225 -14.55 -24.83 -20.82
CA SER A 225 -15.31 -23.64 -21.26
C SER A 225 -16.82 -23.81 -21.07
N THR A 226 -17.50 -22.84 -20.45
CA THR A 226 -18.97 -22.72 -20.45
C THR A 226 -19.37 -21.25 -20.49
N GLN A 227 -20.29 -20.88 -21.39
CA GLN A 227 -20.83 -19.53 -21.55
C GLN A 227 -21.86 -19.25 -20.44
N LEU A 228 -21.78 -18.09 -19.76
CA LEU A 228 -22.84 -17.65 -18.83
C LEU A 228 -23.11 -16.14 -18.83
N SER A 229 -24.37 -15.85 -18.46
CA SER A 229 -25.03 -14.55 -18.30
C SER A 229 -24.40 -13.67 -17.22
N SER A 230 -24.65 -12.35 -17.31
CA SER A 230 -24.08 -11.24 -16.52
C SER A 230 -24.30 -11.26 -15.00
N SER A 231 -24.85 -12.36 -14.45
CA SER A 231 -25.31 -12.46 -13.05
C SER A 231 -24.61 -13.56 -12.24
N GLU A 232 -23.73 -14.34 -12.87
CA GLU A 232 -23.02 -15.48 -12.28
C GLU A 232 -21.57 -15.47 -12.78
N VAL A 233 -20.60 -15.50 -11.86
CA VAL A 233 -19.20 -15.74 -12.22
C VAL A 233 -18.91 -17.17 -11.78
N ILE A 234 -18.85 -18.09 -12.75
CA ILE A 234 -18.34 -19.44 -12.50
C ILE A 234 -16.83 -19.32 -12.40
N VAL A 235 -16.26 -19.70 -11.27
CA VAL A 235 -14.82 -19.85 -11.14
C VAL A 235 -14.52 -21.26 -10.66
N ASP A 236 -13.79 -22.06 -11.46
CA ASP A 236 -13.55 -23.49 -11.22
C ASP A 236 -14.82 -24.26 -10.80
N LYS A 237 -15.88 -24.18 -11.62
CA LYS A 237 -17.18 -24.83 -11.36
C LYS A 237 -17.86 -24.43 -10.04
N THR A 238 -17.34 -23.44 -9.32
CA THR A 238 -17.92 -22.92 -8.09
C THR A 238 -18.70 -21.65 -8.40
N MET A 239 -20.01 -21.67 -8.13
CA MET A 239 -20.86 -20.49 -8.24
C MET A 239 -20.70 -19.64 -6.97
N VAL A 240 -20.23 -18.40 -7.11
CA VAL A 240 -20.26 -17.42 -6.01
C VAL A 240 -21.62 -16.74 -6.02
N SER A 241 -22.54 -17.19 -5.16
CA SER A 241 -23.85 -16.58 -4.99
C SER A 241 -23.79 -15.43 -3.98
N LEU A 242 -24.10 -14.22 -4.44
CA LEU A 242 -24.34 -13.06 -3.56
C LEU A 242 -25.86 -12.87 -3.41
N GLY A 243 -26.32 -12.60 -2.20
CA GLY A 243 -27.73 -12.27 -1.93
C GLY A 243 -28.19 -11.04 -2.75
N LYS A 244 -29.46 -10.99 -3.14
CA LYS A 244 -30.02 -9.96 -4.06
C LYS A 244 -29.75 -8.51 -3.59
N GLU A 245 -29.82 -8.27 -2.28
CA GLU A 245 -29.56 -6.93 -1.69
C GLU A 245 -28.09 -6.49 -1.84
N HIS A 246 -27.16 -7.42 -1.63
CA HIS A 246 -25.73 -7.17 -1.78
C HIS A 246 -25.35 -6.90 -3.25
N LYS A 247 -26.05 -7.55 -4.19
CA LYS A 247 -25.90 -7.30 -5.64
C LYS A 247 -26.31 -5.87 -6.03
N HIS A 248 -27.40 -5.38 -5.46
CA HIS A 248 -27.87 -4.00 -5.70
C HIS A 248 -26.81 -2.99 -5.23
N CYS A 249 -26.31 -3.12 -4.00
CA CYS A 249 -25.27 -2.23 -3.44
C CYS A 249 -23.99 -2.21 -4.29
N LEU A 250 -23.55 -3.36 -4.81
CA LEU A 250 -22.36 -3.46 -5.67
C LEU A 250 -22.54 -2.77 -7.03
N ARG A 251 -23.75 -2.83 -7.62
CA ARG A 251 -24.05 -2.20 -8.91
C ARG A 251 -24.00 -0.67 -8.83
N TYR A 252 -24.50 -0.09 -7.74
CA TYR A 252 -24.40 1.36 -7.48
C TYR A 252 -22.95 1.79 -7.27
N LYS A 253 -22.18 1.03 -6.48
CA LYS A 253 -20.76 1.33 -6.27
C LYS A 253 -19.95 1.22 -7.56
N LYS A 254 -20.25 0.26 -8.45
CA LYS A 254 -19.58 0.08 -9.74
C LYS A 254 -19.82 1.24 -10.71
N HIS A 255 -21.07 1.67 -10.90
CA HIS A 255 -21.38 2.80 -11.78
C HIS A 255 -20.74 4.11 -11.31
N SER A 256 -20.61 4.30 -9.99
CA SER A 256 -19.97 5.47 -9.39
C SER A 256 -18.44 5.49 -9.61
N VAL A 257 -17.81 4.31 -9.69
CA VAL A 257 -16.37 4.16 -10.00
C VAL A 257 -16.09 4.39 -11.50
N GLU A 258 -16.89 3.82 -12.39
CA GLU A 258 -16.71 3.93 -13.85
C GLU A 258 -16.89 5.36 -14.38
N SER A 259 -17.80 6.14 -13.78
CA SER A 259 -18.05 7.53 -14.19
C SER A 259 -16.98 8.53 -13.73
N THR A 260 -16.15 8.17 -12.76
CA THR A 260 -15.16 9.10 -12.16
C THR A 260 -13.73 8.77 -12.58
N MET A 261 -13.43 7.54 -13.01
CA MET A 261 -12.04 7.11 -13.21
C MET A 261 -11.84 6.25 -14.45
N GLY A 262 -12.06 6.83 -15.64
CA GLY A 262 -11.76 6.20 -16.94
C GLY A 262 -10.29 5.76 -17.14
N VAL A 263 -9.42 6.01 -16.15
CA VAL A 263 -7.96 5.77 -16.20
C VAL A 263 -7.51 4.67 -15.21
N CYS A 264 -8.38 4.16 -14.33
CA CYS A 264 -7.99 3.18 -13.30
C CYS A 264 -7.81 1.72 -13.78
N HIS A 265 -7.61 1.49 -15.08
CA HIS A 265 -7.35 0.14 -15.62
C HIS A 265 -6.03 -0.49 -15.13
N ALA A 266 -5.16 0.25 -14.43
CA ALA A 266 -3.84 -0.25 -14.03
C ALA A 266 -3.71 -0.68 -12.54
N ILE A 267 -4.64 -0.31 -11.65
CA ILE A 267 -4.46 -0.54 -10.19
C ILE A 267 -5.71 -1.20 -9.60
N ILE A 268 -6.07 -2.36 -10.13
CA ILE A 268 -6.94 -3.30 -9.43
C ILE A 268 -6.24 -4.65 -9.45
N ILE A 269 -6.07 -5.21 -8.24
CA ILE A 269 -5.35 -6.44 -7.92
C ILE A 269 -5.95 -7.63 -8.66
#